data_AF-A0AAU1BQQ5-F1
#
_entry.id   AF-A0AAU1BQQ5-F1
#
_cell.length_a   1.000
_cell.length_b   1.000
_cell.length_c   1.000
_cell.angle_alpha   90.00
_cell.angle_beta   90.00
_cell.angle_gamma   90.00
#
_symmetry.space_group_name_H-M   'P 1'
#
loop_
_entity.id
_entity.type
_entity.pdbx_description
1 polymer ?
#
loop_
_entity_poly.entity_id
_entity_poly.type
_entity_poly.pdbx_seq_one_letter_code
_entity_poly.pdbx_strand_id
1 'polypeptide(L)'
;MNERRAKAAPTAPSLPKNRAVVISTTAIGTALILVMIWLLLVPMPERLDTERAFRAAKDCAPGAVATDCLHSVPAVIERTREKNGKAHAHWMYVKTAEGNTPTLYFKGGERYTFDGLAGKRIGVTYWEGSVRYIDWANARWYTAADPRGAYRLFLAWGLALGTAGLGLILIGLWWARGYATTRLRYPWQPGVLIMGTTVLGLAGGLLPWFTHGWRVALLAYGVVGAVAVTACALTAVGLHRANARKTTDTITIASVVPDEEAVFPGIVRGDVPYGGALGGGYLIAAADGLSIIPDPNYRIHPKVVPATLEPLRVRPPYRTDPKGLDVDNTCLVLECQDGDTPVYVAAARESMPLVLGALTAARQLPQP
;
A
#
# COMPACT_ATOMS: atom_id res chain seq x y z
N MET A 1 20.71 -62.42 -11.43
CA MET A 1 21.80 -61.50 -11.05
C MET A 1 21.17 -60.14 -10.77
N ASN A 2 21.44 -59.52 -9.62
CA ASN A 2 20.47 -58.61 -9.00
C ASN A 2 20.34 -57.23 -9.66
N GLU A 3 19.09 -56.81 -9.89
CA GLU A 3 18.74 -55.40 -10.05
C GLU A 3 19.12 -54.61 -8.78
N ARG A 4 19.74 -53.44 -8.95
CA ARG A 4 19.73 -52.37 -7.95
C ARG A 4 19.14 -51.12 -8.59
N ARG A 5 17.81 -51.01 -8.60
CA ARG A 5 17.15 -49.71 -8.84
C ARG A 5 17.61 -48.74 -7.76
N ALA A 6 18.34 -47.71 -8.15
CA ALA A 6 18.74 -46.64 -7.25
C ALA A 6 17.48 -45.95 -6.71
N LYS A 7 17.26 -46.05 -5.39
CA LYS A 7 16.13 -45.42 -4.71
C LYS A 7 16.41 -43.92 -4.67
N ALA A 8 15.70 -43.15 -5.51
CA ALA A 8 15.85 -41.71 -5.56
C ALA A 8 15.71 -41.10 -4.15
N ALA A 9 16.65 -40.24 -3.77
CA ALA A 9 16.62 -39.60 -2.46
C ALA A 9 15.34 -38.75 -2.34
N PRO A 10 14.64 -38.78 -1.18
CA PRO A 10 13.46 -37.95 -0.99
C PRO A 10 13.87 -36.48 -1.09
N THR A 11 13.35 -35.78 -2.09
CA THR A 11 13.58 -34.36 -2.29
C THR A 11 13.15 -33.62 -1.04
N ALA A 12 14.03 -32.78 -0.49
CA ALA A 12 13.76 -32.08 0.76
C ALA A 12 12.39 -31.36 0.69
N PRO A 13 11.50 -31.52 1.68
CA PRO A 13 10.17 -30.95 1.61
C PRO A 13 10.29 -29.43 1.45
N SER A 14 9.70 -28.91 0.38
CA SER A 14 9.74 -27.48 0.09
C SER A 14 9.15 -26.72 1.27
N LEU A 15 9.90 -25.73 1.77
CA LEU A 15 9.46 -24.85 2.84
C LEU A 15 8.04 -24.36 2.50
N PRO A 16 7.03 -24.60 3.36
CA PRO A 16 5.66 -24.23 3.03
C PRO A 16 5.63 -22.74 2.73
N LYS A 17 5.16 -22.38 1.52
CA LYS A 17 5.25 -21.04 0.90
C LYS A 17 4.94 -19.89 1.88
N ASN A 18 4.03 -20.15 2.82
CA ASN A 18 3.58 -19.22 3.84
C ASN A 18 4.63 -18.91 4.92
N ARG A 19 5.52 -19.85 5.29
CA ARG A 19 6.62 -19.59 6.26
C ARG A 19 7.59 -18.54 5.75
N ALA A 20 7.96 -18.59 4.46
CA ALA A 20 8.83 -17.60 3.85
C ALA A 20 8.20 -16.20 3.87
N VAL A 21 6.88 -16.10 3.59
CA VAL A 21 6.12 -14.85 3.67
C VAL A 21 6.03 -14.32 5.10
N VAL A 22 5.76 -15.17 6.09
CA VAL A 22 5.73 -14.77 7.51
C VAL A 22 7.11 -14.24 7.93
N ILE A 23 8.18 -14.98 7.64
CA ILE A 23 9.55 -14.58 8.01
C ILE A 23 9.92 -13.24 7.34
N SER A 24 9.68 -13.08 6.03
CA SER A 24 10.03 -11.85 5.31
C SER A 24 9.23 -10.64 5.79
N THR A 25 7.91 -10.78 5.97
CA THR A 25 7.05 -9.69 6.49
C THR A 25 7.43 -9.31 7.91
N THR A 26 7.71 -10.26 8.81
CA THR A 26 8.15 -9.93 10.17
C THR A 26 9.55 -9.33 10.22
N ALA A 27 10.49 -9.80 9.38
CA ALA A 27 11.86 -9.27 9.34
C ALA A 27 11.88 -7.83 8.80
N ILE A 28 11.21 -7.57 7.67
CA ILE A 28 11.07 -6.22 7.12
C ILE A 28 10.34 -5.32 8.11
N GLY A 29 9.22 -5.79 8.70
CA GLY A 29 8.46 -5.00 9.66
C GLY A 29 9.26 -4.63 10.91
N THR A 30 10.09 -5.55 11.42
CA THR A 30 11.01 -5.30 12.53
C THR A 30 12.08 -4.28 12.15
N ALA A 31 12.68 -4.40 10.97
CA ALA A 31 13.67 -3.44 10.48
C ALA A 31 13.07 -2.02 10.35
N LEU A 32 11.85 -1.89 9.84
CA LEU A 32 11.15 -0.59 9.76
C LEU A 32 10.87 0.02 11.15
N ILE A 33 10.51 -0.80 12.14
CA ILE A 33 10.34 -0.36 13.53
C ILE A 33 11.68 0.09 14.13
N LEU A 34 12.78 -0.64 13.89
CA LEU A 34 14.12 -0.23 14.36
C LEU A 34 14.57 1.10 13.73
N VAL A 35 14.29 1.31 12.44
CA VAL A 35 14.55 2.60 11.77
C VAL A 35 13.68 3.71 12.36
N MET A 36 12.40 3.45 12.64
CA MET A 36 11.52 4.41 13.33
C MET A 36 12.07 4.78 14.72
N ILE A 37 12.46 3.79 15.53
CA ILE A 37 13.04 4.01 16.87
C ILE A 37 14.31 4.86 16.75
N TRP A 38 15.20 4.54 15.81
CA TRP A 38 16.42 5.31 15.57
C TRP A 38 16.11 6.76 15.17
N LEU A 39 15.20 6.99 14.20
CA LEU A 39 14.80 8.34 13.74
C LEU A 39 14.21 9.20 14.87
N LEU A 40 13.40 8.59 15.75
CA LEU A 40 12.70 9.31 16.82
C LEU A 40 13.55 9.51 18.09
N LEU A 41 14.55 8.66 18.34
CA LEU A 41 15.40 8.75 19.54
C LEU A 41 16.78 9.39 19.30
N VAL A 42 17.28 9.43 18.06
CA VAL A 42 18.64 9.96 17.77
C VAL A 42 18.61 11.33 17.08
N PRO A 43 18.24 11.48 15.78
CA PRO A 43 18.29 12.78 15.13
C PRO A 43 17.10 13.70 15.50
N MET A 44 15.93 13.16 15.86
CA MET A 44 14.78 14.02 16.21
C MET A 44 15.03 14.85 17.48
N PRO A 45 15.55 14.31 18.61
CA PRO A 45 15.88 15.12 19.79
C PRO A 45 16.95 16.16 19.49
N GLU A 46 18.03 15.79 18.80
CA GLU A 46 19.09 16.71 18.35
C GLU A 46 18.50 17.93 17.63
N ARG A 47 17.64 17.72 16.62
CA ARG A 47 17.01 18.82 15.88
C ARG A 47 16.01 19.63 16.70
N LEU A 48 15.34 19.02 17.68
CA LEU A 48 14.48 19.76 18.61
C LEU A 48 15.31 20.65 19.53
N ASP A 49 16.48 20.20 19.97
CA ASP A 49 17.35 20.96 20.85
C ASP A 49 18.09 22.08 20.10
N THR A 50 18.54 21.84 18.85
CA THR A 50 19.00 22.92 17.95
C THR A 50 17.91 23.99 17.73
N GLU A 51 16.66 23.57 17.52
CA GLU A 51 15.55 24.53 17.36
C GLU A 51 15.25 25.30 18.64
N ARG A 52 15.33 24.66 19.81
CA ARG A 52 15.16 25.34 21.11
C ARG A 52 16.30 26.34 21.35
N ALA A 53 17.54 25.94 21.11
CA ALA A 53 18.72 26.80 21.25
C ALA A 53 18.60 28.02 20.35
N PHE A 54 18.29 27.85 19.06
CA PHE A 54 18.07 28.96 18.13
C PHE A 54 16.90 29.87 18.55
N ARG A 55 15.80 29.33 19.08
CA ARG A 55 14.67 30.13 19.59
C ARG A 55 15.00 30.88 20.89
N ALA A 56 15.98 30.42 21.66
CA ALA A 56 16.42 31.02 22.92
C ALA A 56 17.65 31.93 22.75
N ALA A 57 18.34 31.85 21.61
CA ALA A 57 19.49 32.67 21.26
C ALA A 57 19.10 34.17 21.30
N LYS A 58 19.95 34.96 21.94
CA LYS A 58 19.83 36.42 22.02
C LYS A 58 20.77 37.06 21.04
N ASP A 59 20.52 38.32 20.69
CA ASP A 59 21.46 39.11 19.90
C ASP A 59 22.82 39.23 20.63
N CYS A 60 23.90 39.12 19.88
CA CYS A 60 25.25 39.27 20.42
C CYS A 60 25.47 40.67 21.01
N ALA A 61 26.30 40.78 22.05
CA ALA A 61 26.76 42.08 22.52
C ALA A 61 27.49 42.84 21.40
N PRO A 62 27.45 44.19 21.37
CA PRO A 62 28.11 44.97 20.33
C PRO A 62 29.60 44.63 20.21
N GLY A 63 30.05 44.22 19.02
CA GLY A 63 31.43 43.80 18.76
C GLY A 63 31.78 42.37 19.19
N ALA A 64 30.87 41.61 19.80
CA ALA A 64 31.08 40.20 20.10
C ALA A 64 30.73 39.31 18.90
N VAL A 65 31.66 38.43 18.54
CA VAL A 65 31.47 37.35 17.56
C VAL A 65 31.55 36.03 18.31
N ALA A 66 30.40 35.55 18.79
CA ALA A 66 30.27 34.25 19.45
C ALA A 66 29.24 33.38 18.70
N THR A 67 29.39 32.06 18.80
CA THR A 67 28.62 31.09 17.99
C THR A 67 27.22 30.82 18.53
N ASP A 68 27.00 31.10 19.82
CA ASP A 68 25.77 30.84 20.59
C ASP A 68 24.73 31.96 20.49
N CYS A 69 25.15 33.18 20.15
CA CYS A 69 24.30 34.36 19.98
C CYS A 69 23.97 34.66 18.49
N LEU A 70 22.95 35.49 18.27
CA LEU A 70 22.54 35.96 16.95
C LEU A 70 23.42 37.16 16.55
N HIS A 71 24.22 37.01 15.50
CA HIS A 71 25.13 38.04 15.02
C HIS A 71 24.64 38.62 13.68
N SER A 72 24.18 39.87 13.68
CA SER A 72 23.63 40.54 12.49
C SER A 72 24.63 41.51 11.85
N VAL A 73 24.98 41.27 10.58
CA VAL A 73 25.95 42.05 9.81
C VAL A 73 25.27 42.75 8.63
N PRO A 74 25.55 44.02 8.34
CA PRO A 74 25.07 44.67 7.12
C PRO A 74 25.77 44.08 5.88
N ALA A 75 24.99 43.77 4.85
CA ALA A 75 25.48 43.21 3.61
C ALA A 75 24.74 43.76 2.38
N VAL A 76 25.30 43.51 1.20
CA VAL A 76 24.74 43.92 -0.10
C VAL A 76 24.53 42.68 -0.96
N ILE A 77 23.37 42.58 -1.62
CA ILE A 77 23.10 41.50 -2.57
C ILE A 77 23.92 41.77 -3.84
N GLU A 78 24.86 40.89 -4.20
CA GLU A 78 25.62 41.03 -5.45
C GLU A 78 24.80 40.55 -6.65
N ARG A 79 24.22 39.36 -6.54
CA ARG A 79 23.43 38.73 -7.60
C ARG A 79 22.47 37.69 -7.02
N THR A 80 21.33 37.53 -7.68
CA THR A 80 20.39 36.42 -7.48
C THR A 80 20.50 35.45 -8.65
N ARG A 81 20.31 34.16 -8.40
CA ARG A 81 20.24 33.12 -9.42
C ARG A 81 19.11 32.15 -9.08
N GLU A 82 18.09 32.13 -9.92
CA GLU A 82 17.11 31.06 -9.90
C GLU A 82 17.67 29.80 -10.57
N LYS A 83 17.39 28.64 -9.98
CA LYS A 83 17.56 27.35 -10.64
C LYS A 83 16.21 26.90 -11.19
N ASN A 84 16.01 27.11 -12.49
CA ASN A 84 14.84 26.63 -13.22
C ASN A 84 14.70 25.10 -13.07
N GLY A 85 13.55 24.63 -12.59
CA GLY A 85 13.26 23.23 -12.34
C GLY A 85 12.00 23.03 -11.49
N LYS A 86 11.59 21.77 -11.26
CA LYS A 86 10.34 21.42 -10.54
C LYS A 86 10.23 21.94 -9.09
N ALA A 87 11.31 22.45 -8.53
CA ALA A 87 11.30 23.16 -7.26
C ALA A 87 12.10 24.46 -7.45
N HIS A 88 11.40 25.59 -7.48
CA HIS A 88 12.00 26.92 -7.59
C HIS A 88 13.05 27.11 -6.49
N ALA A 89 14.32 27.10 -6.87
CA ALA A 89 15.43 27.07 -5.94
C ALA A 89 16.27 28.32 -6.16
N HIS A 90 16.17 29.27 -5.23
CA HIS A 90 16.83 30.57 -5.36
C HIS A 90 18.13 30.59 -4.57
N TRP A 91 19.19 30.99 -5.25
CA TRP A 91 20.51 31.21 -4.69
C TRP A 91 20.78 32.72 -4.70
N MET A 92 21.10 33.28 -3.54
CA MET A 92 21.45 34.69 -3.40
C MET A 92 22.90 34.81 -2.98
N TYR A 93 23.70 35.52 -3.76
CA TYR A 93 25.10 35.81 -3.44
C TYR A 93 25.14 37.18 -2.77
N VAL A 94 25.68 37.22 -1.56
CA VAL A 94 25.62 38.39 -0.68
C VAL A 94 27.04 38.75 -0.27
N LYS A 95 27.43 40.03 -0.40
CA LYS A 95 28.71 40.55 0.07
C LYS A 95 28.53 41.26 1.40
N THR A 96 29.18 40.73 2.43
CA THR A 96 29.24 41.36 3.76
C THR A 96 30.21 42.54 3.78
N ALA A 97 30.09 43.42 4.77
CA ALA A 97 31.05 44.51 5.00
C ALA A 97 32.51 44.02 5.20
N GLU A 98 32.67 42.79 5.68
CA GLU A 98 33.97 42.11 5.89
C GLU A 98 34.58 41.55 4.61
N GLY A 99 33.91 41.68 3.46
CA GLY A 99 34.36 41.15 2.17
C GLY A 99 34.00 39.68 1.90
N ASN A 100 33.53 38.93 2.90
CA ASN A 100 33.02 37.57 2.73
C ASN A 100 31.78 37.56 1.83
N THR A 101 31.70 36.58 0.92
CA THR A 101 30.61 36.39 -0.05
C THR A 101 29.78 35.10 0.17
N PRO A 102 29.08 34.95 1.31
CA PRO A 102 28.21 33.80 1.55
C PRO A 102 27.18 33.60 0.43
N THR A 103 27.00 32.35 0.01
CA THR A 103 25.92 31.96 -0.89
C THR A 103 24.74 31.45 -0.07
N LEU A 104 23.63 32.17 -0.10
CA LEU A 104 22.41 31.85 0.63
C LEU A 104 21.50 31.00 -0.25
N TYR A 105 21.04 29.86 0.28
CA TYR A 105 20.07 29.01 -0.39
C TYR A 105 18.68 29.19 0.23
N PHE A 106 17.67 29.49 -0.59
CA PHE A 106 16.27 29.57 -0.19
C PHE A 106 15.48 28.43 -0.84
N LYS A 107 14.74 27.67 -0.01
CA LYS A 107 13.78 26.67 -0.51
C LYS A 107 12.54 27.38 -1.06
N GLY A 108 12.09 26.97 -2.24
CA GLY A 108 11.04 27.65 -3.00
C GLY A 108 9.69 27.75 -2.32
N GLY A 109 9.03 28.88 -2.59
CA GLY A 109 7.65 29.19 -2.28
C GLY A 109 7.33 30.59 -2.77
N GLU A 110 6.06 30.87 -3.07
CA GLU A 110 5.56 32.12 -3.70
C GLU A 110 5.80 33.40 -2.89
N ARG A 111 6.48 33.32 -1.74
CA ARG A 111 6.63 34.42 -0.76
C ARG A 111 7.76 35.40 -1.06
N TYR A 112 8.59 35.15 -2.07
CA TYR A 112 9.82 35.91 -2.31
C TYR A 112 9.96 36.31 -3.78
N THR A 113 9.87 37.61 -4.07
CA THR A 113 10.24 38.18 -5.37
C THR A 113 11.74 38.49 -5.38
N PHE A 114 12.53 37.75 -6.18
CA PHE A 114 14.00 37.90 -6.22
C PHE A 114 14.49 38.89 -7.30
N ASP A 115 13.60 39.43 -8.11
CA ASP A 115 13.91 40.38 -9.18
C ASP A 115 14.25 41.77 -8.62
N GLY A 116 15.22 42.44 -9.25
CA GLY A 116 15.64 43.80 -8.84
C GLY A 116 16.31 43.90 -7.46
N LEU A 117 16.63 42.78 -6.81
CA LEU A 117 17.28 42.75 -5.50
C LEU A 117 18.79 43.03 -5.54
N ALA A 118 19.45 42.91 -6.69
CA ALA A 118 20.87 43.21 -6.81
C ALA A 118 21.18 44.67 -6.42
N GLY A 119 22.25 44.88 -5.66
CA GLY A 119 22.65 46.17 -5.09
C GLY A 119 21.85 46.61 -3.85
N LYS A 120 20.80 45.91 -3.42
CA LYS A 120 20.06 46.25 -2.20
C LYS A 120 20.87 45.90 -0.95
N ARG A 121 20.79 46.76 0.07
CA ARG A 121 21.32 46.51 1.42
C ARG A 121 20.34 45.65 2.22
N ILE A 122 20.87 44.68 2.95
CA ILE A 122 20.14 43.73 3.81
C ILE A 122 20.88 43.53 5.14
N GLY A 123 20.14 43.18 6.19
CA GLY A 123 20.74 42.63 7.41
C GLY A 123 20.87 41.11 7.27
N VAL A 124 22.04 40.54 7.53
CA VAL A 124 22.30 39.10 7.46
C VAL A 124 22.56 38.59 8.87
N THR A 125 21.76 37.65 9.37
CA THR A 125 21.93 37.12 10.73
C THR A 125 22.49 35.71 10.73
N TYR A 126 23.63 35.57 11.41
CA TYR A 126 24.37 34.35 11.63
C TYR A 126 24.02 33.74 12.99
N TRP A 127 24.03 32.41 13.05
CA TRP A 127 24.00 31.62 14.29
C TRP A 127 24.74 30.30 14.06
N GLU A 128 25.66 29.92 14.94
CA GLU A 128 26.62 28.82 14.74
C GLU A 128 27.32 28.87 13.35
N GLY A 129 27.84 30.05 12.97
CA GLY A 129 28.55 30.25 11.70
C GLY A 129 27.71 30.16 10.42
N SER A 130 26.41 29.84 10.51
CA SER A 130 25.50 29.72 9.37
C SER A 130 24.49 30.87 9.34
N VAL A 131 24.25 31.45 8.15
CA VAL A 131 23.21 32.46 7.95
C VAL A 131 21.83 31.80 8.06
N ARG A 132 21.04 32.17 9.08
CA ARG A 132 19.71 31.58 9.33
C ARG A 132 18.58 32.39 8.69
N TYR A 133 18.72 33.70 8.63
CA TYR A 133 17.77 34.59 7.95
C TYR A 133 18.43 35.90 7.50
N ILE A 134 17.74 36.58 6.59
CA ILE A 134 18.01 37.96 6.22
C ILE A 134 16.81 38.84 6.60
N ASP A 135 17.09 40.07 7.03
CA ASP A 135 16.09 41.10 7.30
C ASP A 135 16.17 42.15 6.18
N TRP A 136 15.07 42.34 5.46
CA TRP A 136 14.94 43.26 4.33
C TRP A 136 13.52 43.83 4.23
N ALA A 137 13.40 45.15 4.02
CA ALA A 137 12.12 45.84 3.82
C ALA A 137 11.02 45.47 4.86
N ASN A 138 11.41 45.42 6.15
CA ASN A 138 10.57 45.02 7.30
C ASN A 138 10.06 43.56 7.27
N ALA A 139 10.59 42.72 6.38
CA ALA A 139 10.33 41.29 6.32
C ALA A 139 11.58 40.46 6.67
N ARG A 140 11.36 39.32 7.33
CA ARG A 140 12.41 38.35 7.69
C ARG A 140 12.31 37.12 6.79
N TRP A 141 13.33 36.87 5.97
CA TRP A 141 13.37 35.77 5.01
C TRP A 141 14.33 34.69 5.51
N TYR A 142 13.82 33.48 5.70
CA TYR A 142 14.57 32.37 6.29
C TYR A 142 15.28 31.53 5.23
N THR A 143 16.55 31.22 5.48
CA THR A 143 17.35 30.38 4.58
C THR A 143 17.04 28.90 4.79
N ALA A 144 17.54 28.04 3.90
CA ALA A 144 17.48 26.59 4.07
C ALA A 144 18.29 26.05 5.28
N ALA A 145 19.11 26.89 5.93
CA ALA A 145 19.84 26.57 7.15
C ALA A 145 19.07 26.93 8.44
N ASP A 146 17.84 27.45 8.33
CA ASP A 146 16.92 27.62 9.47
C ASP A 146 16.67 26.26 10.16
N PRO A 147 17.00 26.10 11.46
CA PRO A 147 16.79 24.83 12.16
C PRO A 147 15.31 24.56 12.46
N ARG A 148 14.43 25.56 12.37
CA ARG A 148 13.03 25.43 12.79
C ARG A 148 12.26 24.46 11.89
N GLY A 149 11.63 23.48 12.52
CA GLY A 149 10.90 22.43 11.82
C GLY A 149 11.80 21.35 11.19
N ALA A 150 13.13 21.36 11.39
CA ALA A 150 14.02 20.32 10.88
C ALA A 150 13.65 18.92 11.44
N TYR A 151 13.13 18.86 12.67
CA TYR A 151 12.61 17.63 13.28
C TYR A 151 11.42 17.01 12.51
N ARG A 152 10.67 17.79 11.71
CA ARG A 152 9.44 17.34 11.03
C ARG A 152 9.70 16.18 10.08
N LEU A 153 10.84 16.18 9.40
CA LEU A 153 11.24 15.11 8.48
C LEU A 153 11.44 13.78 9.24
N PHE A 154 12.16 13.81 10.35
CA PHE A 154 12.42 12.64 11.19
C PHE A 154 11.14 12.12 11.85
N LEU A 155 10.28 13.02 12.34
CA LEU A 155 8.97 12.67 12.87
C LEU A 155 8.05 12.05 11.80
N ALA A 156 7.99 12.63 10.60
CA ALA A 156 7.17 12.15 9.50
C ALA A 156 7.57 10.74 9.04
N TRP A 157 8.87 10.52 8.77
CA TRP A 157 9.37 9.20 8.40
C TRP A 157 9.30 8.21 9.56
N GLY A 158 9.57 8.64 10.80
CA GLY A 158 9.40 7.81 11.98
C GLY A 158 7.99 7.25 12.09
N LEU A 159 6.97 8.11 12.07
CA LEU A 159 5.57 7.68 12.14
C LEU A 159 5.17 6.79 10.96
N ALA A 160 5.50 7.19 9.72
CA ALA A 160 5.13 6.42 8.51
C ALA A 160 5.80 5.03 8.44
N LEU A 161 7.10 4.93 8.76
CA LEU A 161 7.81 3.65 8.78
C LEU A 161 7.36 2.79 9.97
N GLY A 162 7.07 3.41 11.12
CA GLY A 162 6.51 2.72 12.29
C GLY A 162 5.17 2.05 12.00
N THR A 163 4.24 2.73 11.32
CA THR A 163 2.96 2.14 10.92
C THR A 163 3.09 1.04 9.89
N ALA A 164 3.96 1.23 8.89
CA ALA A 164 4.21 0.23 7.86
C ALA A 164 4.83 -1.03 8.48
N GLY A 165 5.80 -0.86 9.39
CA GLY A 165 6.44 -1.95 10.11
C GLY A 165 5.47 -2.72 11.01
N LEU A 166 4.65 -2.00 11.79
CA LEU A 166 3.59 -2.60 12.59
C LEU A 166 2.57 -3.35 11.72
N GLY A 167 2.16 -2.77 10.59
CA GLY A 167 1.24 -3.39 9.64
C GLY A 167 1.79 -4.70 9.08
N LEU A 168 3.04 -4.72 8.64
CA LEU A 168 3.70 -5.95 8.15
C LEU A 168 3.80 -7.03 9.24
N ILE A 169 4.09 -6.66 10.49
CA ILE A 169 4.11 -7.61 11.62
C ILE A 169 2.70 -8.15 11.90
N LEU A 170 1.67 -7.29 11.93
CA LEU A 170 0.28 -7.71 12.15
C LEU A 170 -0.22 -8.63 11.02
N ILE A 171 0.15 -8.34 9.77
CA ILE A 171 -0.14 -9.20 8.61
C ILE A 171 0.58 -10.54 8.77
N GLY A 172 1.89 -10.56 9.08
CA GLY A 172 2.65 -11.78 9.32
C GLY A 172 2.09 -12.62 10.47
N LEU A 173 1.69 -11.99 11.58
CA LEU A 173 1.05 -12.63 12.73
C LEU A 173 -0.33 -13.20 12.38
N TRP A 174 -1.10 -12.48 11.56
CA TRP A 174 -2.37 -12.96 11.01
C TRP A 174 -2.16 -14.14 10.06
N TRP A 175 -1.12 -14.15 9.22
CA TRP A 175 -0.75 -15.31 8.39
C TRP A 175 -0.26 -16.49 9.23
N ALA A 176 0.38 -16.25 10.39
CA ALA A 176 0.78 -17.32 11.30
C ALA A 176 -0.42 -17.95 12.06
N ARG A 177 -1.42 -17.15 12.45
CA ARG A 177 -2.56 -17.60 13.28
C ARG A 177 -3.88 -17.82 12.49
N GLY A 178 -4.31 -16.80 11.74
CA GLY A 178 -5.56 -16.81 10.96
C GLY A 178 -5.54 -17.68 9.70
N TYR A 179 -4.37 -18.16 9.28
CA TYR A 179 -4.28 -19.10 8.15
C TYR A 179 -4.90 -20.47 8.46
N ALA A 180 -4.84 -20.93 9.72
CA ALA A 180 -5.48 -22.20 10.11
C ALA A 180 -7.00 -22.08 10.29
N THR A 181 -7.52 -20.90 10.63
CA THR A 181 -8.92 -20.72 11.07
C THR A 181 -9.88 -20.29 9.96
N THR A 182 -9.38 -19.87 8.79
CA THR A 182 -10.22 -19.33 7.70
C THR A 182 -10.28 -20.30 6.52
N ARG A 183 -11.50 -20.68 6.09
CA ARG A 183 -11.74 -21.51 4.90
C ARG A 183 -11.62 -20.73 3.59
N LEU A 184 -12.04 -19.45 3.59
CA LEU A 184 -12.02 -18.56 2.43
C LEU A 184 -10.60 -18.38 1.88
N ARG A 185 -10.49 -18.42 0.55
CA ARG A 185 -9.21 -18.19 -0.18
C ARG A 185 -8.74 -16.74 -0.03
N TYR A 186 -9.67 -15.80 -0.16
CA TYR A 186 -9.46 -14.35 -0.05
C TYR A 186 -10.19 -13.76 1.17
N PRO A 187 -9.62 -13.87 2.38
CA PRO A 187 -10.14 -13.21 3.57
C PRO A 187 -10.05 -11.68 3.48
N TRP A 188 -11.03 -11.00 4.07
CA TRP A 188 -11.07 -9.54 4.15
C TRP A 188 -10.15 -8.95 5.24
N GLN A 189 -9.78 -9.75 6.26
CA GLN A 189 -9.02 -9.26 7.42
C GLN A 189 -7.65 -8.65 7.06
N PRO A 190 -6.82 -9.24 6.17
CA PRO A 190 -5.59 -8.60 5.72
C PRO A 190 -5.83 -7.28 4.98
N GLY A 191 -6.91 -7.18 4.20
CA GLY A 191 -7.28 -5.94 3.49
C GLY A 191 -7.57 -4.78 4.45
N VAL A 192 -8.31 -5.04 5.53
CA VAL A 192 -8.58 -4.06 6.59
C VAL A 192 -7.29 -3.63 7.31
N LEU A 193 -6.37 -4.57 7.61
CA LEU A 193 -5.07 -4.24 8.19
C LEU A 193 -4.24 -3.35 7.24
N ILE A 194 -4.11 -3.73 5.97
CA ILE A 194 -3.37 -2.98 4.94
C ILE A 194 -3.93 -1.56 4.81
N MET A 195 -5.25 -1.42 4.63
CA MET A 195 -5.91 -0.12 4.48
C MET A 195 -5.72 0.75 5.72
N GLY A 196 -5.95 0.22 6.93
CA GLY A 196 -5.78 0.95 8.18
C GLY A 196 -4.34 1.43 8.37
N THR A 197 -3.34 0.59 8.12
CA THR A 197 -1.92 0.96 8.25
C THR A 197 -1.46 1.94 7.18
N THR A 198 -2.05 1.88 5.98
CA THR A 198 -1.74 2.81 4.88
C THR A 198 -2.27 4.20 5.18
N VAL A 199 -3.54 4.31 5.61
CA VAL A 199 -4.15 5.59 6.03
C VAL A 199 -3.38 6.20 7.19
N LEU A 200 -3.01 5.39 8.19
CA LEU A 200 -2.27 5.88 9.36
C LEU A 200 -0.83 6.29 9.00
N GLY A 201 -0.17 5.58 8.08
CA GLY A 201 1.17 5.94 7.60
C GLY A 201 1.20 7.22 6.77
N LEU A 202 0.19 7.43 5.92
CA LEU A 202 0.00 8.70 5.20
C LEU A 202 -0.25 9.85 6.18
N ALA A 203 -1.10 9.64 7.19
CA ALA A 203 -1.32 10.64 8.25
C ALA A 203 -0.03 10.94 9.03
N GLY A 204 0.74 9.91 9.40
CA GLY A 204 2.04 10.04 10.06
C GLY A 204 3.05 10.84 9.24
N GLY A 205 3.12 10.59 7.93
CA GLY A 205 3.99 11.33 7.00
C GLY A 205 3.57 12.78 6.75
N LEU A 206 2.27 13.10 6.79
CA LEU A 206 1.74 14.42 6.45
C LEU A 206 1.56 15.35 7.66
N LEU A 207 1.02 14.86 8.78
CA LEU A 207 0.65 15.70 9.94
C LEU A 207 1.79 16.59 10.49
N PRO A 208 3.08 16.16 10.54
CA PRO A 208 4.17 17.02 11.00
C PRO A 208 4.35 18.30 10.19
N TRP A 209 3.95 18.32 8.91
CA TRP A 209 4.07 19.49 8.03
C TRP A 209 2.96 20.52 8.26
N PHE A 210 1.74 20.05 8.52
CA PHE A 210 0.56 20.90 8.70
C PHE A 210 0.33 21.36 10.16
N THR A 211 1.05 20.80 11.13
CA THR A 211 0.85 21.10 12.56
C THR A 211 1.93 22.02 13.14
N HIS A 212 1.51 22.86 14.09
CA HIS A 212 2.37 23.81 14.81
C HIS A 212 3.04 23.14 16.02
N GLY A 213 4.00 22.25 15.77
CA GLY A 213 4.80 21.59 16.80
C GLY A 213 4.62 20.08 16.86
N TRP A 214 5.68 19.36 17.24
CA TRP A 214 5.70 17.89 17.34
C TRP A 214 4.62 17.31 18.27
N ARG A 215 4.27 18.00 19.37
CA ARG A 215 3.22 17.55 20.30
C ARG A 215 1.84 17.54 19.63
N VAL A 216 1.52 18.59 18.86
CA VAL A 216 0.26 18.69 18.12
C VAL A 216 0.21 17.64 17.01
N ALA A 217 1.34 17.40 16.32
CA ALA A 217 1.46 16.33 15.34
C ALA A 217 1.14 14.95 15.94
N LEU A 218 1.75 14.61 17.09
CA LEU A 218 1.53 13.34 17.78
C LEU A 218 0.10 13.19 18.31
N LEU A 219 -0.50 14.25 18.86
CA LEU A 219 -1.89 14.22 19.33
C LEU A 219 -2.86 14.02 18.17
N ALA A 220 -2.72 14.77 17.07
CA ALA A 220 -3.54 14.61 15.88
C ALA A 220 -3.39 13.21 15.28
N TYR A 221 -2.17 12.68 15.23
CA TYR A 221 -1.88 11.33 14.77
C TYR A 221 -2.51 10.26 15.68
N GLY A 222 -2.48 10.46 17.00
CA GLY A 222 -3.15 9.59 17.97
C GLY A 222 -4.68 9.57 17.79
N VAL A 223 -5.30 10.73 17.52
CA VAL A 223 -6.73 10.83 17.20
C VAL A 223 -7.06 10.09 15.90
N VAL A 224 -6.28 10.28 14.83
CA VAL A 224 -6.45 9.53 13.57
C VAL A 224 -6.29 8.02 13.80
N GLY A 225 -5.33 7.60 14.63
CA GLY A 225 -5.15 6.21 15.05
C GLY A 225 -6.37 5.65 15.76
N ALA A 226 -6.92 6.38 16.74
CA ALA A 226 -8.13 5.97 17.48
C ALA A 226 -9.35 5.83 16.55
N VAL A 227 -9.56 6.78 15.62
CA VAL A 227 -10.62 6.73 14.61
C VAL A 227 -10.43 5.53 13.68
N ALA A 228 -9.22 5.32 13.16
CA ALA A 228 -8.91 4.21 12.26
C ALA A 228 -9.11 2.84 12.94
N VAL A 229 -8.64 2.66 14.18
CA VAL A 229 -8.85 1.45 14.97
C VAL A 229 -10.34 1.21 15.25
N THR A 230 -11.07 2.27 15.61
CA THR A 230 -12.53 2.17 15.88
C THR A 230 -13.29 1.78 14.60
N ALA A 231 -13.00 2.41 13.46
CA ALA A 231 -13.60 2.06 12.18
C ALA A 231 -13.27 0.62 11.75
N CYS A 232 -12.02 0.18 11.91
CA CYS A 232 -11.62 -1.19 11.64
C CYS A 232 -12.33 -2.20 12.57
N ALA A 233 -12.46 -1.90 13.87
CA ALA A 233 -13.14 -2.75 14.83
C ALA A 233 -14.65 -2.85 14.55
N LEU A 234 -15.32 -1.74 14.25
CA LEU A 234 -16.74 -1.71 13.86
C LEU A 234 -16.98 -2.48 12.56
N THR A 235 -16.10 -2.30 11.56
CA THR A 235 -16.16 -3.04 10.29
C THR A 235 -15.96 -4.54 10.53
N ALA A 236 -14.99 -4.93 11.36
CA ALA A 236 -14.72 -6.31 11.70
C ALA A 236 -15.89 -6.98 12.45
N VAL A 237 -16.47 -6.29 13.43
CA VAL A 237 -17.66 -6.77 14.16
C VAL A 237 -18.88 -6.83 13.24
N GLY A 238 -19.07 -5.86 12.34
CA GLY A 238 -20.13 -5.84 11.35
C GLY A 238 -20.04 -7.04 10.39
N LEU A 239 -18.88 -7.25 9.78
CA LEU A 239 -18.63 -8.39 8.87
C LEU A 239 -18.73 -9.73 9.60
N HIS A 240 -18.21 -9.83 10.84
CA HIS A 240 -18.34 -11.04 11.65
C HIS A 240 -19.81 -11.36 11.97
N ARG A 241 -20.60 -10.36 12.38
CA ARG A 241 -22.05 -10.53 12.65
C ARG A 241 -22.83 -10.85 11.38
N ALA A 242 -22.50 -10.22 10.25
CA ALA A 242 -23.13 -10.49 8.96
C ALA A 242 -22.85 -11.93 8.49
N ASN A 243 -21.62 -12.43 8.66
CA ASN A 243 -21.25 -13.79 8.30
C ASN A 243 -21.82 -14.82 9.30
N ALA A 244 -21.82 -14.55 10.61
CA ALA A 244 -22.41 -15.44 11.61
C ALA A 244 -23.94 -15.62 11.46
N ARG A 245 -24.62 -14.69 10.76
CA ARG A 245 -26.04 -14.80 10.40
C ARG A 245 -26.29 -15.65 9.14
N LYS A 246 -25.25 -15.97 8.37
CA LYS A 246 -25.37 -16.86 7.20
C LYS A 246 -25.21 -18.30 7.67
N THR A 247 -26.32 -19.03 7.75
CA THR A 247 -26.34 -20.47 8.04
C THR A 247 -25.70 -21.31 6.94
N THR A 248 -25.59 -20.78 5.72
CA THR A 248 -24.88 -21.37 4.58
C THR A 248 -24.06 -20.32 3.84
N ASP A 249 -22.86 -20.68 3.41
CA ASP A 249 -21.99 -19.87 2.52
C ASP A 249 -22.48 -19.85 1.05
N THR A 250 -23.69 -20.36 0.80
CA THR A 250 -24.32 -20.37 -0.53
C THR A 250 -24.76 -18.95 -0.91
N ILE A 251 -24.37 -18.53 -2.11
CA ILE A 251 -24.78 -17.26 -2.72
C ILE A 251 -25.93 -17.54 -3.68
N THR A 252 -27.12 -17.03 -3.38
CA THR A 252 -28.25 -17.09 -4.31
C THR A 252 -27.97 -16.20 -5.51
N ILE A 253 -27.98 -16.78 -6.71
CA ILE A 253 -27.84 -16.11 -7.99
C ILE A 253 -28.96 -16.61 -8.89
N ALA A 254 -29.66 -15.69 -9.56
CA ALA A 254 -30.65 -16.07 -10.58
C ALA A 254 -29.91 -16.58 -11.82
N SER A 255 -30.30 -17.76 -12.31
CA SER A 255 -29.86 -18.28 -13.60
C SER A 255 -30.40 -17.41 -14.73
N VAL A 256 -29.55 -17.03 -15.68
CA VAL A 256 -29.95 -16.32 -16.90
C VAL A 256 -29.54 -17.20 -18.07
N VAL A 257 -30.53 -17.75 -18.80
CA VAL A 257 -30.26 -18.47 -20.04
C VAL A 257 -29.75 -17.45 -21.05
N PRO A 258 -28.58 -17.66 -21.68
CA PRO A 258 -28.05 -16.72 -22.66
C PRO A 258 -28.82 -16.83 -23.99
N ASP A 259 -29.27 -15.69 -24.53
CA ASP A 259 -29.93 -15.61 -25.85
C ASP A 259 -28.95 -15.77 -27.02
N GLU A 260 -27.68 -15.38 -26.81
CA GLU A 260 -26.56 -15.46 -27.76
C GLU A 260 -25.34 -16.11 -27.09
N GLU A 261 -24.41 -16.64 -27.88
CA GLU A 261 -23.19 -17.29 -27.38
C GLU A 261 -22.30 -16.31 -26.60
N ALA A 262 -22.20 -16.49 -25.28
CA ALA A 262 -21.44 -15.62 -24.39
C ALA A 262 -20.08 -16.24 -24.02
N VAL A 263 -18.99 -15.62 -24.48
CA VAL A 263 -17.61 -16.05 -24.19
C VAL A 263 -16.99 -15.19 -23.09
N PHE A 264 -16.52 -15.80 -22.00
CA PHE A 264 -15.92 -15.09 -20.86
C PHE A 264 -14.83 -15.90 -20.14
N PRO A 265 -13.89 -15.26 -19.42
CA PRO A 265 -12.87 -15.97 -18.65
C PRO A 265 -13.48 -16.92 -17.61
N GLY A 266 -13.02 -18.16 -17.59
CA GLY A 266 -13.53 -19.18 -16.68
C GLY A 266 -12.79 -20.51 -16.76
N ILE A 267 -13.03 -21.35 -15.76
CA ILE A 267 -12.27 -22.58 -15.51
C ILE A 267 -13.22 -23.67 -14.98
N VAL A 268 -13.12 -24.88 -15.51
CA VAL A 268 -13.73 -26.09 -14.94
C VAL A 268 -12.61 -27.00 -14.42
N ARG A 269 -12.66 -27.38 -13.14
CA ARG A 269 -11.77 -28.40 -12.55
C ARG A 269 -12.56 -29.52 -11.92
N GLY A 270 -12.10 -30.74 -12.08
CA GLY A 270 -12.63 -31.94 -11.46
C GLY A 270 -11.85 -33.14 -11.98
N ASP A 271 -12.05 -34.31 -11.38
CA ASP A 271 -11.47 -35.56 -11.90
C ASP A 271 -12.33 -36.12 -13.04
N VAL A 272 -12.57 -35.28 -14.05
CA VAL A 272 -13.48 -35.51 -15.18
C VAL A 272 -12.77 -35.20 -16.51
N PRO A 273 -13.12 -35.89 -17.62
CA PRO A 273 -12.37 -35.78 -18.87
C PRO A 273 -12.24 -34.36 -19.45
N TYR A 274 -13.16 -33.46 -19.11
CA TYR A 274 -13.20 -32.06 -19.56
C TYR A 274 -12.56 -31.07 -18.56
N GLY A 275 -12.34 -31.45 -17.29
CA GLY A 275 -11.79 -30.59 -16.23
C GLY A 275 -10.27 -30.60 -16.07
N GLY A 276 -9.57 -31.38 -16.91
CA GLY A 276 -8.11 -31.57 -16.87
C GLY A 276 -7.30 -30.36 -17.38
N ALA A 277 -6.15 -30.59 -18.01
CA ALA A 277 -5.24 -29.52 -18.44
C ALA A 277 -5.88 -28.44 -19.34
N LEU A 278 -6.85 -28.83 -20.17
CA LEU A 278 -7.63 -27.95 -21.05
C LEU A 278 -8.81 -27.25 -20.36
N GLY A 279 -9.11 -27.59 -19.10
CA GLY A 279 -10.23 -27.07 -18.32
C GLY A 279 -10.11 -25.61 -17.89
N GLY A 280 -9.31 -24.78 -18.55
CA GLY A 280 -9.12 -23.38 -18.16
C GLY A 280 -8.72 -22.48 -19.31
N GLY A 281 -9.20 -21.24 -19.24
CA GLY A 281 -9.07 -20.22 -20.27
C GLY A 281 -10.36 -19.43 -20.29
N TYR A 282 -11.29 -19.87 -21.13
CA TYR A 282 -12.59 -19.24 -21.33
C TYR A 282 -13.71 -20.29 -21.28
N LEU A 283 -14.87 -19.85 -20.84
CA LEU A 283 -16.13 -20.58 -20.93
C LEU A 283 -16.98 -19.94 -22.01
N ILE A 284 -17.74 -20.80 -22.69
CA ILE A 284 -18.78 -20.44 -23.65
C ILE A 284 -20.09 -20.87 -22.99
N ALA A 285 -20.98 -19.91 -22.73
CA ALA A 285 -22.34 -20.19 -22.29
C ALA A 285 -23.31 -19.88 -23.43
N ALA A 286 -24.07 -20.88 -23.85
CA ALA A 286 -25.10 -20.79 -24.87
C ALA A 286 -26.38 -21.52 -24.39
N ALA A 287 -27.48 -21.35 -25.13
CA ALA A 287 -28.78 -21.95 -24.77
C ALA A 287 -28.79 -23.49 -24.83
N ASP A 288 -27.89 -24.09 -25.61
CA ASP A 288 -27.69 -25.54 -25.73
C ASP A 288 -26.74 -26.12 -24.66
N GLY A 289 -25.87 -25.28 -24.07
CA GLY A 289 -25.11 -25.65 -22.90
C GLY A 289 -23.84 -24.84 -22.63
N LEU A 290 -22.97 -25.44 -21.81
CA LEU A 290 -21.69 -24.85 -21.42
C LEU A 290 -20.55 -25.57 -22.16
N SER A 291 -19.60 -24.82 -22.71
CA SER A 291 -18.39 -25.37 -23.31
C SER A 291 -17.14 -24.68 -22.78
N ILE A 292 -15.99 -25.35 -22.86
CA ILE A 292 -14.69 -24.85 -22.42
C ILE A 292 -13.81 -24.60 -23.64
N ILE A 293 -13.16 -23.44 -23.71
CA ILE A 293 -12.24 -23.11 -24.80
C ILE A 293 -10.93 -22.46 -24.27
N PRO A 294 -9.73 -22.90 -24.70
CA PRO A 294 -8.48 -22.31 -24.22
C PRO A 294 -8.16 -20.91 -24.77
N ASP A 295 -8.64 -20.57 -25.97
CA ASP A 295 -8.40 -19.33 -26.70
C ASP A 295 -9.75 -18.80 -27.21
N PRO A 296 -10.14 -17.53 -26.93
CA PRO A 296 -11.43 -16.99 -27.35
C PRO A 296 -11.54 -16.80 -28.87
N ASN A 297 -10.44 -16.97 -29.62
CA ASN A 297 -10.41 -16.88 -31.08
C ASN A 297 -10.72 -18.22 -31.79
N TYR A 298 -11.32 -19.20 -31.11
CA TYR A 298 -11.75 -20.50 -31.66
C TYR A 298 -10.65 -21.31 -32.36
N ARG A 299 -9.37 -21.06 -32.05
CA ARG A 299 -8.23 -21.79 -32.63
C ARG A 299 -8.12 -23.26 -32.21
N ILE A 300 -8.82 -23.63 -31.14
CA ILE A 300 -8.93 -24.99 -30.62
C ILE A 300 -10.43 -25.26 -30.47
N HIS A 301 -10.90 -26.41 -30.94
CA HIS A 301 -12.32 -26.76 -30.85
C HIS A 301 -12.82 -26.71 -29.39
N PRO A 302 -13.99 -26.09 -29.12
CA PRO A 302 -14.61 -26.12 -27.80
C PRO A 302 -14.81 -27.54 -27.30
N LYS A 303 -14.60 -27.74 -25.99
CA LYS A 303 -14.94 -28.98 -25.32
C LYS A 303 -16.26 -28.81 -24.57
N VAL A 304 -17.31 -29.46 -25.07
CA VAL A 304 -18.65 -29.44 -24.48
C VAL A 304 -18.61 -30.02 -23.06
N VAL A 305 -19.25 -29.34 -22.13
CA VAL A 305 -19.49 -29.84 -20.76
C VAL A 305 -20.77 -30.67 -20.79
N PRO A 306 -20.76 -31.91 -20.27
CA PRO A 306 -21.93 -32.78 -20.29
C PRO A 306 -23.16 -32.18 -19.60
N ALA A 307 -24.34 -32.36 -20.20
CA ALA A 307 -25.63 -31.98 -19.61
C ALA A 307 -25.96 -32.74 -18.31
N THR A 308 -25.23 -33.83 -17.99
CA THR A 308 -25.32 -34.53 -16.70
C THR A 308 -24.89 -33.67 -15.51
N LEU A 309 -24.11 -32.61 -15.73
CA LEU A 309 -23.48 -31.83 -14.66
C LEU A 309 -24.48 -31.18 -13.68
N GLU A 310 -24.38 -31.59 -12.42
CA GLU A 310 -24.96 -31.24 -11.10
C GLU A 310 -24.82 -29.84 -10.43
N PRO A 311 -25.36 -28.69 -10.87
CA PRO A 311 -25.17 -27.40 -10.15
C PRO A 311 -25.73 -27.38 -8.70
N LEU A 312 -24.90 -27.76 -7.72
CA LEU A 312 -25.29 -27.93 -6.32
C LEU A 312 -25.42 -26.59 -5.57
N ARG A 313 -24.40 -25.73 -5.66
CA ARG A 313 -24.39 -24.40 -5.02
C ARG A 313 -23.30 -23.48 -5.57
N VAL A 314 -23.59 -22.18 -5.63
CA VAL A 314 -22.57 -21.13 -5.81
C VAL A 314 -22.05 -20.68 -4.44
N ARG A 315 -20.73 -20.51 -4.31
CA ARG A 315 -20.07 -20.03 -3.10
C ARG A 315 -18.79 -19.23 -3.40
N PRO A 316 -18.18 -18.55 -2.41
CA PRO A 316 -16.83 -18.01 -2.56
C PRO A 316 -15.77 -19.12 -2.76
N PRO A 317 -14.58 -18.79 -3.32
CA PRO A 317 -13.45 -19.71 -3.40
C PRO A 317 -12.88 -20.03 -2.02
N TYR A 318 -12.57 -21.30 -1.80
CA TYR A 318 -11.98 -21.85 -0.59
C TYR A 318 -10.51 -22.23 -0.80
N ARG A 319 -9.79 -22.38 0.31
CA ARG A 319 -8.38 -22.83 0.33
C ARG A 319 -8.20 -24.31 0.01
N THR A 320 -9.27 -25.09 0.14
CA THR A 320 -9.32 -26.52 -0.19
C THR A 320 -9.67 -26.79 -1.65
N ASP A 321 -10.01 -25.75 -2.42
CA ASP A 321 -10.36 -25.91 -3.83
C ASP A 321 -9.15 -26.36 -4.66
N PRO A 322 -9.37 -27.10 -5.76
CA PRO A 322 -8.31 -27.47 -6.70
C PRO A 322 -7.41 -26.29 -7.09
N LYS A 323 -6.11 -26.56 -7.24
CA LYS A 323 -5.16 -25.53 -7.71
C LYS A 323 -5.50 -25.11 -9.14
N GLY A 324 -5.32 -23.81 -9.43
CA GLY A 324 -5.64 -23.27 -10.75
C GLY A 324 -7.14 -23.12 -11.02
N LEU A 325 -7.91 -22.78 -9.97
CA LEU A 325 -9.30 -22.27 -10.04
C LEU A 325 -9.38 -20.72 -10.07
N ASP A 326 -8.25 -20.03 -9.95
CA ASP A 326 -8.21 -18.56 -9.83
C ASP A 326 -8.37 -17.92 -11.21
N VAL A 327 -9.59 -17.46 -11.51
CA VAL A 327 -9.88 -16.61 -12.68
C VAL A 327 -9.48 -15.17 -12.36
N ASP A 328 -9.94 -14.66 -11.21
CA ASP A 328 -9.62 -13.34 -10.66
C ASP A 328 -9.77 -13.37 -9.12
N ASN A 329 -9.70 -12.21 -8.45
CA ASN A 329 -9.89 -12.10 -6.99
C ASN A 329 -11.38 -11.97 -6.57
N THR A 330 -12.30 -11.99 -7.53
CA THR A 330 -13.75 -11.72 -7.39
C THR A 330 -14.61 -12.92 -7.78
N CYS A 331 -13.99 -14.01 -8.23
CA CYS A 331 -14.65 -15.15 -8.82
C CYS A 331 -15.54 -15.87 -7.80
N LEU A 332 -16.57 -16.50 -8.34
CA LEU A 332 -17.41 -17.42 -7.60
C LEU A 332 -17.15 -18.83 -8.09
N VAL A 333 -17.31 -19.78 -7.18
CA VAL A 333 -17.18 -21.21 -7.44
C VAL A 333 -18.56 -21.82 -7.37
N LEU A 334 -19.04 -22.30 -8.51
CA LEU A 334 -20.15 -23.21 -8.59
C LEU A 334 -19.61 -24.62 -8.31
N GLU A 335 -20.04 -25.21 -7.20
CA GLU A 335 -19.85 -26.64 -6.96
C GLU A 335 -20.88 -27.39 -7.80
N CYS A 336 -20.37 -28.30 -8.62
CA CYS A 336 -21.12 -29.23 -9.43
C CYS A 336 -20.81 -30.69 -9.07
N GLN A 337 -21.67 -31.60 -9.52
CA GLN A 337 -21.51 -33.05 -9.40
C GLN A 337 -21.77 -33.74 -10.74
N ASP A 338 -20.84 -34.55 -11.24
CA ASP A 338 -21.01 -35.36 -12.45
C ASP A 338 -20.95 -36.84 -12.05
N GLY A 339 -22.12 -37.48 -11.93
CA GLY A 339 -22.25 -38.77 -11.26
C GLY A 339 -21.86 -38.66 -9.78
N ASP A 340 -20.81 -39.37 -9.36
CA ASP A 340 -20.23 -39.26 -8.00
C ASP A 340 -19.04 -38.29 -7.92
N THR A 341 -18.62 -37.71 -9.04
CA THR A 341 -17.40 -36.90 -9.10
C THR A 341 -17.68 -35.41 -8.87
N PRO A 342 -17.04 -34.76 -7.88
CA PRO A 342 -17.16 -33.33 -7.68
C PRO A 342 -16.42 -32.54 -8.76
N VAL A 343 -17.10 -31.55 -9.32
CA VAL A 343 -16.61 -30.64 -10.35
C VAL A 343 -16.80 -29.21 -9.85
N TYR A 344 -15.89 -28.31 -10.19
CA TYR A 344 -15.87 -26.93 -9.74
C TYR A 344 -15.77 -26.02 -10.96
N VAL A 345 -16.79 -25.18 -11.17
CA VAL A 345 -16.79 -24.17 -12.23
C VAL A 345 -16.52 -22.81 -11.60
N ALA A 346 -15.40 -22.19 -11.98
CA ALA A 346 -15.02 -20.85 -11.55
C ALA A 346 -15.27 -19.85 -12.68
N ALA A 347 -15.97 -18.76 -12.36
CA ALA A 347 -16.22 -17.65 -13.27
C ALA A 347 -16.31 -16.33 -12.48
N ALA A 348 -16.20 -15.20 -13.19
CA ALA A 348 -16.50 -13.89 -12.62
C ALA A 348 -17.94 -13.86 -12.07
N ARG A 349 -18.19 -13.01 -11.06
CA ARG A 349 -19.50 -12.92 -10.40
C ARG A 349 -20.62 -12.51 -11.37
N GLU A 350 -20.25 -11.70 -12.35
CA GLU A 350 -21.09 -11.14 -13.41
C GLU A 350 -21.46 -12.20 -14.46
N SER A 351 -20.60 -13.20 -14.67
CA SER A 351 -20.79 -14.27 -15.65
C SER A 351 -21.43 -15.53 -15.06
N MET A 352 -21.38 -15.71 -13.73
CA MET A 352 -21.99 -16.85 -13.04
C MET A 352 -23.50 -17.07 -13.32
N PRO A 353 -24.35 -16.03 -13.49
CA PRO A 353 -25.74 -16.19 -13.96
C PRO A 353 -25.86 -16.96 -15.28
N LEU A 354 -24.95 -16.70 -16.23
CA LEU A 354 -24.93 -17.32 -17.56
C LEU A 354 -24.47 -18.78 -17.49
N VAL A 355 -23.47 -19.07 -16.65
CA VAL A 355 -23.03 -20.45 -16.36
C VAL A 355 -24.19 -21.28 -15.80
N LEU A 356 -24.92 -20.74 -14.82
CA LEU A 356 -26.10 -21.41 -14.26
C LEU A 356 -27.22 -21.60 -15.29
N GLY A 357 -27.49 -20.59 -16.11
CA GLY A 357 -28.51 -20.66 -17.16
C GLY A 357 -28.20 -21.73 -18.21
N ALA A 358 -26.98 -21.72 -18.76
CA ALA A 358 -26.52 -22.70 -19.75
C ALA A 358 -26.58 -24.14 -19.23
N LEU A 359 -26.10 -24.40 -18.00
CA LEU A 359 -26.20 -25.74 -17.39
C LEU A 359 -27.65 -26.17 -17.11
N THR A 360 -28.53 -25.23 -16.75
CA THR A 360 -29.95 -25.53 -16.49
C THR A 360 -30.71 -25.80 -17.79
N ALA A 361 -30.42 -25.06 -18.86
CA ALA A 361 -31.05 -25.24 -20.17
C ALA A 361 -30.61 -26.56 -20.84
N ALA A 362 -29.31 -26.89 -20.81
CA ALA A 362 -28.76 -28.14 -21.33
C ALA A 362 -29.43 -29.41 -20.75
N ARG A 363 -29.87 -29.34 -19.48
CA ARG A 363 -30.58 -30.42 -18.79
C ARG A 363 -32.03 -30.60 -19.22
N GLN A 364 -32.66 -29.54 -19.74
CA GLN A 364 -34.06 -29.54 -20.18
C GLN A 364 -34.20 -29.94 -21.64
N LEU A 365 -33.11 -29.90 -22.41
CA LEU A 365 -33.07 -30.40 -23.79
C LEU A 365 -33.14 -31.94 -23.81
N PRO A 366 -33.92 -32.54 -24.74
CA PRO A 366 -33.91 -33.98 -24.94
C PRO A 366 -32.52 -34.45 -25.34
N GLN A 367 -31.96 -35.43 -24.64
CA GLN A 367 -30.71 -36.05 -25.08
C GLN A 367 -30.98 -36.96 -26.29
N PRO A 368 -30.14 -36.87 -27.35
CA PRO A 368 -30.30 -37.66 -28.57
C PRO A 368 -29.89 -39.13 -28.42
#